data_AF-A0A3D1CYE7-F1
#
_entry.id   AF-A0A3D1CYE7-F1
#
_cell.length_a   1.000
_cell.length_b   1.000
_cell.length_c   1.000
_cell.angle_alpha   90.00
_cell.angle_beta   90.00
_cell.angle_gamma   90.00
#
_symmetry.space_group_name_H-M   'P 1'
#
loop_
_entity.id
_entity.type
_entity.pdbx_description
1 polymer ?
#
loop_
_entity_poly.entity_id
_entity_poly.type
_entity_poly.pdbx_seq_one_letter_code
_entity_poly.pdbx_strand_id
1 'polypeptide(L)'
;MKKLIYLFTVAALLSSCSGPKGMVKIEPNGNEAQEDSVEYELIVFDPGFETWYMIQNSPARYRSQQYYESWNHQYVSAWNYLATQPRKRSFFEPIIGYEPGVDYGFELNHKLFYYFQYVEHVLKIPILTHRPAGVIITE
;
A
#
# COMPACT_ATOMS: atom_id res chain seq x y z
N MET A 1 11.77 8.14 -47.29
CA MET A 1 10.92 9.01 -46.45
C MET A 1 9.83 8.24 -45.69
N LYS A 2 9.13 7.25 -46.27
CA LYS A 2 8.17 6.39 -45.53
C LYS A 2 8.77 5.62 -44.34
N LYS A 3 10.02 5.12 -44.46
CA LYS A 3 10.70 4.40 -43.36
C LYS A 3 11.05 5.29 -42.15
N LEU A 4 11.25 6.60 -42.34
CA LEU A 4 11.45 7.55 -41.23
C LEU A 4 10.15 7.86 -40.49
N ILE A 5 9.01 7.87 -41.18
CA ILE A 5 7.69 8.08 -40.58
C ILE A 5 7.35 6.92 -39.63
N TYR A 6 7.58 5.67 -40.06
CA TYR A 6 7.38 4.49 -39.20
C TYR A 6 8.27 4.50 -37.95
N LEU A 7 9.47 5.07 -38.03
CA LEU A 7 10.40 5.15 -36.91
C LEU A 7 9.94 6.15 -35.83
N PHE A 8 9.27 7.24 -36.24
CA PHE A 8 8.62 8.18 -35.32
C PHE A 8 7.34 7.61 -34.69
N THR A 9 6.58 6.78 -35.40
CA THR A 9 5.35 6.17 -34.88
C THR A 9 5.64 5.12 -33.79
N VAL A 10 6.76 4.38 -33.91
CA VAL A 10 7.20 3.43 -32.88
C VAL A 10 7.78 4.15 -31.65
N ALA A 11 8.47 5.28 -31.85
CA ALA A 11 9.03 6.06 -30.74
C ALA A 11 7.95 6.73 -29.87
N ALA A 12 6.79 7.08 -30.43
CA ALA A 12 5.68 7.71 -29.71
C ALA A 12 4.94 6.75 -28.75
N LEU A 13 5.15 5.44 -28.84
CA LEU A 13 4.52 4.45 -27.95
C LEU A 13 5.27 4.23 -26.63
N LEU A 14 6.43 4.85 -26.44
CA LEU A 14 7.26 4.68 -25.23
C LEU A 14 7.07 5.80 -24.19
N SER A 15 6.23 6.80 -24.44
CA SER A 15 6.17 8.03 -23.64
C SER A 15 5.12 8.06 -22.52
N SER A 16 4.60 6.91 -22.07
CA SER A 16 3.70 6.87 -20.91
C SER A 16 4.20 5.92 -19.82
N CYS A 17 5.37 6.22 -19.27
CA CYS A 17 5.79 5.65 -17.99
C CYS A 17 5.41 6.64 -16.87
N SER A 18 4.14 6.59 -16.44
CA SER A 18 3.79 7.16 -15.14
C SER A 18 4.22 6.15 -14.09
N GLY A 19 5.19 6.51 -13.24
CA GLY A 19 5.61 5.65 -12.13
C GLY A 19 4.46 5.34 -11.17
N PRO A 20 4.56 4.25 -10.40
CA PRO A 20 3.53 3.87 -9.44
C PRO A 20 3.34 4.99 -8.42
N LYS A 21 2.08 5.24 -8.05
CA LYS A 21 1.69 6.14 -6.96
C LYS A 21 1.25 5.29 -5.77
N GLY A 22 1.78 5.59 -4.60
CA GLY A 22 1.33 5.00 -3.36
C GLY A 22 0.02 5.65 -2.93
N MET A 23 -1.10 5.11 -3.42
CA MET A 23 -2.43 5.52 -3.00
C MET A 23 -3.11 4.37 -2.28
N VAL A 24 -3.56 4.65 -1.06
CA VAL A 24 -4.26 3.73 -0.17
C VAL A 24 -5.50 4.42 0.36
N LYS A 25 -6.63 3.73 0.31
CA LYS A 25 -7.90 4.20 0.89
C LYS A 25 -8.49 3.14 1.81
N ILE A 26 -9.14 3.61 2.87
CA ILE A 26 -9.91 2.79 3.80
C ILE A 26 -11.35 3.24 3.70
N GLU A 27 -12.24 2.34 3.30
CA GLU A 27 -13.66 2.63 3.08
C GLU A 27 -14.53 1.60 3.82
N PRO A 28 -15.70 1.97 4.37
CA PRO A 28 -16.65 1.00 4.90
C PRO A 28 -17.18 0.13 3.75
N ASN A 29 -17.29 -1.16 3.99
CA ASN A 29 -17.87 -2.12 3.06
C ASN A 29 -19.37 -1.82 2.91
N GLY A 30 -19.87 -1.67 1.68
CA GLY A 30 -21.24 -1.23 1.37
C GLY A 30 -22.35 -2.23 1.72
N ASN A 31 -22.05 -3.26 2.51
CA ASN A 31 -23.02 -4.24 3.00
C ASN A 31 -23.71 -3.73 4.28
N GLU A 32 -24.37 -2.57 4.21
CA GLU A 32 -25.04 -1.90 5.35
C GLU A 32 -26.36 -2.60 5.79
N ALA A 33 -26.45 -3.94 5.76
CA ALA A 33 -27.69 -4.67 6.06
C ALA A 33 -27.64 -5.57 7.31
N GLN A 34 -26.56 -5.54 8.11
CA GLN A 34 -26.54 -6.19 9.43
C GLN A 34 -25.97 -5.23 10.48
N GLU A 35 -26.78 -4.97 11.49
CA GLU A 35 -26.65 -3.90 12.48
C GLU A 35 -25.49 -4.08 13.48
N ASP A 36 -24.65 -5.11 13.34
CA ASP A 36 -23.72 -5.52 14.40
C ASP A 36 -22.22 -5.25 14.14
N SER A 37 -21.77 -4.91 12.92
CA SER A 37 -20.38 -4.46 12.72
C SER A 37 -20.15 -3.75 11.38
N VAL A 38 -19.42 -2.63 11.41
CA VAL A 38 -18.91 -1.97 10.20
C VAL A 38 -17.65 -2.68 9.75
N GLU A 39 -17.69 -3.34 8.59
CA GLU A 39 -16.50 -3.88 7.94
C GLU A 39 -15.79 -2.79 7.14
N TYR A 40 -14.46 -2.79 7.13
CA TYR A 40 -13.65 -1.82 6.38
C TYR A 40 -12.81 -2.55 5.33
N GLU A 41 -12.69 -1.96 4.15
CA GLU A 41 -11.86 -2.47 3.06
C GLU A 41 -10.66 -1.55 2.81
N LEU A 42 -9.50 -2.17 2.55
CA LEU A 42 -8.29 -1.49 2.11
C LEU A 42 -8.18 -1.54 0.58
N ILE A 43 -8.31 -0.39 -0.07
CA ILE A 43 -8.11 -0.25 -1.51
C ILE A 43 -6.69 0.25 -1.78
N VAL A 44 -5.91 -0.57 -2.48
CA VAL A 44 -4.53 -0.26 -2.88
C VAL A 44 -4.47 -0.14 -4.40
N PHE A 45 -3.93 0.97 -4.91
CA PHE A 45 -3.88 1.25 -6.35
C PHE A 45 -2.57 0.82 -7.02
N ASP A 46 -1.70 0.12 -6.28
CA ASP A 46 -0.47 -0.44 -6.83
C ASP A 46 -0.76 -1.83 -7.45
N PRO A 47 -0.64 -1.98 -8.79
CA PRO A 47 -1.00 -3.22 -9.47
C PRO A 47 -0.11 -4.41 -9.08
N GLY A 48 1.12 -4.17 -8.59
CA GLY A 48 2.02 -5.23 -8.16
C GLY A 48 1.72 -5.75 -6.76
N PHE A 49 0.98 -4.98 -5.95
CA PHE A 49 0.76 -5.30 -4.55
C PHE A 49 -0.09 -6.54 -4.35
N GLU A 50 -1.24 -6.67 -5.01
CA GLU A 50 -2.17 -7.79 -4.75
C GLU A 50 -1.53 -9.16 -5.04
N THR A 51 -0.84 -9.29 -6.18
CA THR A 51 -0.12 -10.52 -6.50
C THR A 51 0.97 -10.82 -5.48
N TRP A 52 1.75 -9.81 -5.10
CA TRP A 52 2.78 -9.99 -4.08
C TRP A 52 2.17 -10.35 -2.71
N TYR A 53 1.08 -9.70 -2.32
CA TYR A 53 0.38 -9.95 -1.06
C TYR A 53 -0.10 -11.39 -1.00
N MET A 54 -0.73 -11.91 -2.05
CA MET A 54 -1.19 -13.30 -2.12
C MET A 54 -0.06 -14.33 -1.94
N ILE A 55 1.15 -14.03 -2.43
CA ILE A 55 2.33 -14.89 -2.25
C ILE A 55 2.85 -14.83 -0.80
N GLN A 56 2.83 -13.64 -0.20
CA GLN A 56 3.35 -13.42 1.14
C GLN A 56 2.34 -13.76 2.25
N ASN A 57 1.06 -13.79 1.92
CA ASN A 57 -0.05 -14.02 2.85
C ASN A 57 -0.09 -15.50 3.26
N SER A 58 0.60 -15.84 4.35
CA SER A 58 0.71 -17.19 4.88
C SER A 58 0.40 -17.21 6.37
N PRO A 59 -0.59 -18.01 6.82
CA PRO A 59 -0.95 -18.09 8.24
C PRO A 59 0.21 -18.42 9.18
N ALA A 60 1.20 -19.20 8.73
CA ALA A 60 2.38 -19.53 9.51
C ALA A 60 3.26 -18.32 9.85
N ARG A 61 3.12 -17.21 9.12
CA ARG A 61 3.87 -15.97 9.35
C ARG A 61 3.04 -14.88 10.04
N TYR A 62 1.77 -15.14 10.33
CA TYR A 62 0.93 -14.15 10.96
C TYR A 62 1.48 -13.73 12.33
N ARG A 63 1.17 -12.49 12.70
CA ARG A 63 1.37 -11.91 14.02
C ARG A 63 0.00 -11.57 14.60
N SER A 64 -0.03 -11.21 15.88
CA SER A 64 -1.28 -10.81 16.54
C SER A 64 -1.86 -9.55 15.88
N GLN A 65 -3.18 -9.37 16.00
CA GLN A 65 -3.84 -8.13 15.59
C GLN A 65 -3.18 -6.89 16.23
N GLN A 66 -2.93 -6.95 17.54
CA GLN A 66 -2.23 -5.90 18.28
C GLN A 66 -0.86 -5.54 17.68
N TYR A 67 -0.13 -6.53 17.16
CA TYR A 67 1.16 -6.28 16.49
C TYR A 67 0.96 -5.44 15.23
N TYR A 68 -0.01 -5.81 14.39
CA TYR A 68 -0.30 -5.09 13.16
C TYR A 68 -0.81 -3.68 13.44
N GLU A 69 -1.73 -3.50 14.39
CA GLU A 69 -2.24 -2.18 14.78
C GLU A 69 -1.12 -1.27 15.29
N SER A 70 -0.27 -1.77 16.17
CA SER A 70 0.84 -1.01 16.74
C SER A 70 1.83 -0.53 15.67
N TRP A 71 2.10 -1.35 14.64
CA TRP A 71 2.95 -0.95 13.52
C TRP A 71 2.23 -0.04 12.53
N ASN A 72 0.97 -0.34 12.20
CA ASN A 72 0.18 0.46 11.28
C ASN A 72 0.02 1.90 11.77
N HIS A 73 -0.17 2.12 13.07
CA HIS A 73 -0.18 3.48 13.63
C HIS A 73 1.12 4.25 13.35
N GLN A 74 2.27 3.59 13.52
CA GLN A 74 3.57 4.22 13.25
C GLN A 74 3.76 4.48 11.75
N TYR A 75 3.41 3.51 10.91
CA TYR A 75 3.53 3.62 9.46
C TYR A 75 2.59 4.66 8.87
N VAL A 76 1.31 4.68 9.25
CA VAL A 76 0.32 5.68 8.78
C VAL A 76 0.77 7.09 9.16
N SER A 77 1.24 7.28 10.40
CA SER A 77 1.77 8.58 10.85
C SER A 77 2.96 9.04 10.00
N ALA A 78 3.95 8.16 9.79
CA ALA A 78 5.12 8.47 8.97
C ALA A 78 4.76 8.70 7.49
N TRP A 79 3.88 7.87 6.94
CA TRP A 79 3.37 7.98 5.57
C TRP A 79 2.68 9.33 5.34
N ASN A 80 1.76 9.70 6.24
CA ASN A 80 1.04 10.97 6.15
C ASN A 80 1.98 12.16 6.30
N TYR A 81 3.00 12.07 7.18
CA TYR A 81 4.05 13.08 7.25
C TYR A 81 4.82 13.21 5.92
N LEU A 82 5.21 12.09 5.28
CA LEU A 82 5.89 12.11 3.98
C LEU A 82 4.99 12.67 2.86
N ALA A 83 3.68 12.44 2.91
CA ALA A 83 2.72 13.01 1.97
C ALA A 83 2.65 14.55 2.05
N THR A 84 2.98 15.16 3.20
CA THR A 84 3.08 16.62 3.31
C THR A 84 4.35 17.20 2.67
N GLN A 85 5.38 16.38 2.44
CA GLN A 85 6.66 16.86 1.92
C GLN A 85 6.59 17.05 0.40
N PRO A 86 6.86 18.25 -0.15
CA PRO A 86 6.69 18.52 -1.58
C PRO A 86 7.48 17.59 -2.51
N ARG A 87 8.68 17.15 -2.08
CA ARG A 87 9.55 16.26 -2.86
C ARG A 87 9.11 14.78 -2.84
N LYS A 88 8.24 14.39 -1.90
CA LYS A 88 7.83 13.01 -1.66
C LYS A 88 6.34 12.79 -2.00
N ARG A 89 5.55 13.85 -1.97
CA ARG A 89 4.12 13.85 -2.30
C ARG A 89 3.76 13.27 -3.67
N SER A 90 4.70 13.21 -4.63
CA SER A 90 4.45 12.55 -5.91
C SER A 90 4.15 11.05 -5.78
N PHE A 91 4.65 10.42 -4.72
CA PHE A 91 4.41 9.01 -4.40
C PHE A 91 3.46 8.85 -3.22
N PHE A 92 3.66 9.60 -2.14
CA PHE A 92 2.88 9.46 -0.91
C PHE A 92 1.61 10.31 -0.96
N GLU A 93 0.45 9.67 -1.00
CA GLU A 93 -0.85 10.30 -0.81
C GLU A 93 -1.37 10.05 0.62
N PRO A 94 -2.02 11.01 1.29
CA PRO A 94 -2.50 10.82 2.66
C PRO A 94 -3.45 9.63 2.81
N ILE A 95 -3.18 8.78 3.78
CA ILE A 95 -4.10 7.73 4.25
C ILE A 95 -5.05 8.37 5.24
N ILE A 96 -6.34 8.37 4.92
CA ILE A 96 -7.41 8.94 5.73
C ILE A 96 -8.25 7.79 6.28
N GLY A 97 -8.70 7.91 7.53
CA GLY A 97 -9.65 6.96 8.13
C GLY A 97 -9.01 5.75 8.83
N TYR A 98 -7.73 5.83 9.21
CA TYR A 98 -7.09 4.88 10.13
C TYR A 98 -6.81 5.55 11.48
N GLU A 99 -7.72 5.39 12.43
CA GLU A 99 -7.74 6.08 13.72
C GLU A 99 -7.32 5.14 14.88
N PRO A 100 -6.53 5.61 15.86
CA PRO A 100 -6.24 4.84 17.07
C PRO A 100 -7.50 4.42 17.84
N GLY A 101 -7.57 3.14 18.19
CA GLY A 101 -8.64 2.57 19.01
C GLY A 101 -9.90 2.14 18.25
N VAL A 102 -9.95 2.32 16.93
CA VAL A 102 -10.99 1.73 16.07
C VAL A 102 -10.58 0.31 15.69
N ASP A 103 -11.49 -0.65 15.86
CA ASP A 103 -11.27 -2.04 15.45
C ASP A 103 -11.61 -2.20 13.96
N TYR A 104 -10.59 -2.12 13.12
CA TYR A 104 -10.69 -2.37 11.68
C TYR A 104 -10.69 -3.87 11.32
N GLY A 105 -10.54 -4.75 12.30
CA GLY A 105 -10.42 -6.19 12.11
C GLY A 105 -9.02 -6.63 11.67
N PHE A 106 -8.78 -7.94 11.81
CA PHE A 106 -7.48 -8.54 11.51
C PHE A 106 -7.06 -8.37 10.05
N GLU A 107 -7.98 -8.60 9.11
CA GLU A 107 -7.65 -8.65 7.68
C GLU A 107 -7.17 -7.30 7.15
N LEU A 108 -7.87 -6.21 7.47
CA LEU A 108 -7.44 -4.86 7.09
C LEU A 108 -6.08 -4.54 7.71
N ASN A 109 -5.93 -4.77 9.02
CA ASN A 109 -4.68 -4.49 9.72
C ASN A 109 -3.50 -5.27 9.13
N HIS A 110 -3.72 -6.54 8.81
CA HIS A 110 -2.74 -7.40 8.17
C HIS A 110 -2.36 -6.88 6.77
N LYS A 111 -3.36 -6.63 5.91
CA LYS A 111 -3.15 -6.17 4.54
C LYS A 111 -2.46 -4.80 4.49
N LEU A 112 -2.84 -3.87 5.35
CA LEU A 112 -2.23 -2.54 5.46
C LEU A 112 -0.76 -2.64 5.89
N PHE A 113 -0.46 -3.46 6.90
CA PHE A 113 0.91 -3.70 7.32
C PHE A 113 1.77 -4.26 6.17
N TYR A 114 1.23 -5.25 5.45
CA TYR A 114 1.91 -5.87 4.32
C TYR A 114 2.12 -4.88 3.17
N TYR A 115 1.21 -3.94 2.95
CA TYR A 115 1.43 -2.87 1.98
C TYR A 115 2.64 -1.99 2.34
N PHE A 116 2.81 -1.63 3.61
CA PHE A 116 4.01 -0.90 4.02
C PHE A 116 5.29 -1.73 3.81
N GLN A 117 5.25 -3.03 4.08
CA GLN A 117 6.38 -3.92 3.81
C GLN A 117 6.68 -4.02 2.32
N TYR A 118 5.65 -4.08 1.46
CA TYR A 118 5.80 -4.04 0.01
C TYR A 118 6.53 -2.77 -0.45
N VAL A 119 6.11 -1.60 0.05
CA VAL A 119 6.73 -0.32 -0.30
C VAL A 119 8.20 -0.25 0.14
N GLU A 120 8.52 -0.69 1.36
CA GLU A 120 9.90 -0.63 1.86
C GLU A 120 10.81 -1.68 1.25
N HIS A 121 10.33 -2.91 1.04
CA HIS A 121 11.17 -4.04 0.65
C HIS A 121 11.11 -4.38 -0.84
N VAL A 122 10.01 -4.10 -1.53
CA VAL A 122 9.86 -4.37 -2.97
C VAL A 122 10.13 -3.10 -3.77
N LEU A 123 9.41 -2.01 -3.46
CA LEU A 123 9.61 -0.73 -4.16
C LEU A 123 10.89 -0.01 -3.70
N LYS A 124 11.50 -0.44 -2.59
CA LYS A 124 12.70 0.15 -1.98
C LYS A 124 12.52 1.63 -1.61
N ILE A 125 11.29 2.01 -1.25
CA ILE A 125 10.95 3.37 -0.83
C ILE A 125 10.88 3.39 0.70
N PRO A 126 11.81 4.07 1.39
CA PRO A 126 11.84 4.05 2.85
C PRO A 126 10.68 4.87 3.43
N ILE A 127 10.02 4.31 4.45
CA ILE A 127 8.98 4.98 5.22
C ILE A 127 9.48 5.23 6.65
N LEU A 128 10.00 4.18 7.29
CA LEU A 128 10.52 4.24 8.66
C LEU A 128 12.04 4.05 8.69
N THR A 129 12.67 4.61 9.71
CA THR A 129 14.10 4.41 9.99
C THR A 129 14.35 3.07 10.69
N HIS A 130 13.42 2.64 11.55
CA HIS A 130 13.47 1.38 12.28
C HIS A 130 12.28 0.52 11.86
N ARG A 131 12.57 -0.63 11.25
CA ARG A 131 11.55 -1.53 10.68
C ARG A 131 11.31 -2.74 11.57
N PRO A 132 10.10 -3.32 11.54
CA PRO A 132 9.85 -4.62 12.12
C PRO A 132 10.77 -5.68 11.52
N ALA A 133 11.25 -6.61 12.35
CA ALA A 133 12.05 -7.73 11.86
C ALA A 133 11.17 -8.77 11.15
N GLY A 134 11.54 -9.10 9.90
CA GLY A 134 11.26 -10.38 9.23
C GLY A 134 9.83 -10.92 9.30
N VAL A 135 8.92 -10.34 8.53
CA VAL A 135 7.53 -10.86 8.35
C VAL A 135 7.29 -11.37 6.91
N ILE A 136 8.16 -11.02 5.98
CA ILE A 136 8.04 -11.33 4.55
C ILE A 136 9.24 -12.14 4.06
N ILE A 137 9.06 -12.87 2.96
CA ILE A 137 10.16 -13.51 2.25
C ILE A 137 10.95 -12.41 1.53
N THR A 138 12.22 -12.28 1.87
CA THR A 138 13.17 -11.45 1.13
C THR A 138 13.94 -12.38 0.19
N GLU A 139 13.76 -12.22 -1.12
CA GLU A 139 14.72 -12.75 -2.11
C GLU A 139 16.05 -11.98 -2.05
#